data_AF-A0A815V530-F1
#
_entry.id   AF-A0A815V530-F1
#
_cell.length_a   1.000
_cell.length_b   1.000
_cell.length_c   1.000
_cell.angle_alpha   90.00
_cell.angle_beta   90.00
_cell.angle_gamma   90.00
#
_symmetry.space_group_name_H-M   'P 1'
#
loop_
_entity.id
_entity.type
_entity.pdbx_description
1 polymer ?
#
loop_
_entity_poly.entity_id
_entity_poly.type
_entity_poly.pdbx_seq_one_letter_code
_entity_poly.pdbx_strand_id
1 'polypeptide(L)'
;VLHFRDSFFEILHFRYFEERSKTAKSAVELIGELVEKYGQGGVCFNASDNFTFGYDNSFLVVDNEEAWSVETCNHVWVAKQIKEGYYSMSNVYSIEDDYNLQSNNLEKFAKENNFWDGKDKLNFAQAFQGKSPCTDARLKGGRKLLENLTKNGNFSVFDMISILRDEESGICAYDKTRGVRTTSSQVSILTTNKNSSINACHFITGTPNPKQSLFKPIIFSKNVTLGPLTVSTPEEIIAQRTHPLYATHQKVNWEKFDRKHFDNIEHEGIMKIVSKLKSTDDKDIDNLDTLFHDAASTEIELLRGHSSS
;
A
#
# COMPACT_ATOMS: atom_id res chain seq x y z
N VAL A 1 -3.80 0.70 5.15
CA VAL A 1 -3.75 1.51 3.91
C VAL A 1 -2.29 1.82 3.63
N LEU A 2 -1.71 1.18 2.61
CA LEU A 2 -0.34 1.47 2.17
C LEU A 2 -0.43 2.46 1.01
N HIS A 3 0.07 3.68 1.21
CA HIS A 3 0.22 4.67 0.16
C HIS A 3 1.68 4.71 -0.26
N PHE A 4 1.97 4.17 -1.44
CA PHE A 4 3.27 4.33 -2.07
C PHE A 4 3.44 5.79 -2.47
N ARG A 5 4.55 6.40 -2.06
CA ARG A 5 4.91 7.78 -2.37
C ARG A 5 6.24 7.75 -3.11
N ASP A 6 6.16 8.08 -4.39
CA ASP A 6 7.25 8.19 -5.36
C ASP A 6 8.13 6.96 -5.61
N SER A 7 8.33 6.72 -6.90
CA SER A 7 9.05 5.60 -7.46
C SER A 7 10.50 5.62 -7.00
N PHE A 8 10.87 4.73 -6.09
CA PHE A 8 12.08 3.89 -6.09
C PHE A 8 12.10 3.10 -4.75
N PHE A 9 11.70 1.83 -4.82
CA PHE A 9 12.12 0.76 -3.89
C PHE A 9 11.49 0.59 -2.48
N GLU A 10 10.16 0.60 -2.34
CA GLU A 10 9.53 -0.25 -1.31
C GLU A 10 9.41 -1.73 -1.77
N ILE A 11 9.38 -1.97 -3.08
CA ILE A 11 9.28 -3.33 -3.68
C ILE A 11 10.56 -4.18 -3.45
N LEU A 12 11.74 -3.56 -3.29
CA LEU A 12 12.99 -4.32 -3.09
C LEU A 12 13.05 -5.00 -1.72
N HIS A 13 12.47 -4.35 -0.70
CA HIS A 13 12.32 -4.91 0.63
C HIS A 13 11.30 -6.06 0.61
N PHE A 14 10.15 -5.88 -0.06
CA PHE A 14 9.13 -6.93 -0.21
C PHE A 14 9.70 -8.23 -0.81
N ARG A 15 10.44 -8.15 -1.91
CA ARG A 15 11.02 -9.36 -2.54
C ARG A 15 12.04 -10.06 -1.66
N TYR A 16 12.90 -9.31 -0.95
CA TYR A 16 13.90 -9.92 -0.05
C TYR A 16 13.26 -10.64 1.14
N PHE A 17 12.18 -10.07 1.70
CA PHE A 17 11.45 -10.67 2.82
C PHE A 17 10.63 -11.89 2.38
N GLU A 18 9.90 -11.80 1.26
CA GLU A 18 9.08 -12.90 0.73
C GLU A 18 9.92 -14.09 0.25
N GLU A 19 11.09 -13.85 -0.35
CA GLU A 19 11.97 -14.95 -0.80
C GLU A 19 12.62 -15.71 0.38
N ARG A 20 12.61 -15.16 1.60
CA ARG A 20 13.37 -15.66 2.76
C ARG A 20 12.52 -16.01 3.98
N SER A 21 11.24 -15.67 3.95
CA SER A 21 10.32 -15.86 5.08
C SER A 21 9.13 -16.69 4.64
N LYS A 22 8.72 -17.65 5.48
CA LYS A 22 7.61 -18.57 5.17
C LYS A 22 6.31 -18.20 5.87
N THR A 23 6.38 -17.31 6.87
CA THR A 23 5.24 -16.78 7.63
C THR A 23 5.42 -15.28 7.85
N ALA A 24 4.33 -14.57 8.09
CA ALA A 24 4.35 -13.13 8.38
C ALA A 24 5.20 -12.85 9.63
N LYS A 25 5.09 -13.66 10.70
CA LYS A 25 5.96 -13.50 11.87
C LYS A 25 7.45 -13.62 11.53
N SER A 26 7.85 -14.62 10.73
CA SER A 26 9.27 -14.76 10.34
C SER A 26 9.76 -13.57 9.50
N ALA A 27 8.89 -12.98 8.68
CA ALA A 27 9.19 -11.75 7.96
C ALA A 27 9.32 -10.54 8.89
N VAL A 28 8.49 -10.43 9.92
CA VAL A 28 8.60 -9.38 10.96
C VAL A 28 9.93 -9.48 11.71
N GLU A 29 10.33 -10.68 12.12
CA GLU A 29 11.61 -10.92 12.79
C GLU A 29 12.79 -10.54 11.86
N LEU A 30 12.74 -10.93 10.59
CA LEU A 30 13.76 -10.57 9.60
C LEU A 30 13.82 -9.05 9.34
N ILE A 31 12.68 -8.37 9.21
CA ILE A 31 12.63 -6.89 9.13
C ILE A 31 13.33 -6.31 10.36
N GLY A 32 13.02 -6.82 11.54
CA GLY A 32 13.61 -6.40 12.80
C GLY A 32 15.13 -6.56 12.83
N GLU A 33 15.64 -7.72 12.45
CA GLU A 33 17.09 -7.99 12.36
C GLU A 33 17.80 -7.03 11.40
N LEU A 34 17.19 -6.72 10.25
CA LEU A 34 17.77 -5.78 9.29
C LEU A 34 17.76 -4.35 9.84
N VAL A 35 16.66 -3.92 10.47
CA VAL A 35 16.57 -2.60 11.11
C VAL A 35 17.61 -2.45 12.22
N GLU A 36 17.77 -3.46 13.08
CA GLU A 36 18.79 -3.44 14.13
C GLU A 36 20.19 -3.34 13.55
N LYS A 37 20.49 -4.13 12.50
CA LYS A 37 21.83 -4.22 11.91
C LYS A 37 22.22 -3.03 11.05
N TYR A 38 21.32 -2.57 10.19
CA TYR A 38 21.60 -1.58 9.16
C TYR A 38 20.97 -0.22 9.44
N GLY A 39 20.05 -0.16 10.40
CA GLY A 39 19.24 1.02 10.66
C GLY A 39 18.20 1.21 9.56
N GLN A 40 17.52 2.34 9.64
CA GLN A 40 16.61 2.81 8.62
C GLN A 40 16.64 4.34 8.58
N GLY A 41 15.87 4.91 7.67
CA GLY A 41 15.75 6.35 7.52
C GLY A 41 16.36 6.81 6.19
N GLY A 42 16.21 8.08 5.90
CA GLY A 42 16.69 8.67 4.67
C GLY A 42 15.79 9.81 4.19
N VAL A 43 16.32 10.58 3.24
CA VAL A 43 15.58 11.69 2.63
C VAL A 43 14.47 11.10 1.75
N CYS A 44 13.22 11.42 2.07
CA CYS A 44 12.04 10.95 1.32
C CYS A 44 11.54 11.97 0.26
N PHE A 45 12.40 12.92 -0.11
CA PHE A 45 12.16 13.94 -1.12
C PHE A 45 13.32 13.96 -2.14
N ASN A 46 13.03 14.42 -3.35
CA ASN A 46 14.07 14.62 -4.36
C ASN A 46 15.07 15.68 -3.88
N ALA A 47 16.35 15.50 -4.25
CA ALA A 47 17.47 16.33 -3.79
C ALA A 47 17.36 17.84 -4.14
N SER A 48 16.43 18.22 -5.02
CA SER A 48 16.13 19.62 -5.36
C SER A 48 15.36 20.36 -4.25
N ASP A 49 14.75 19.62 -3.32
CA ASP A 49 14.01 20.16 -2.21
C ASP A 49 14.95 20.23 -1.00
N ASN A 50 15.23 21.43 -0.48
CA ASN A 50 16.09 21.67 0.71
C ASN A 50 15.51 21.08 2.03
N PHE A 51 14.71 20.02 1.95
CA PHE A 51 14.03 19.37 3.07
C PHE A 51 14.78 18.10 3.49
N THR A 52 15.50 18.18 4.61
CA THR A 52 16.14 17.03 5.28
C THR A 52 15.15 16.29 6.19
N PHE A 53 13.98 15.92 5.66
CA PHE A 53 13.03 15.11 6.42
C PHE A 53 13.45 13.63 6.34
N GLY A 54 13.91 13.09 7.48
CA GLY A 54 14.10 11.65 7.64
C GLY A 54 12.75 10.96 7.78
N TYR A 55 12.56 9.85 7.07
CA TYR A 55 11.37 9.01 7.18
C TYR A 55 11.75 7.60 7.60
N ASP A 56 11.34 7.20 8.80
CA ASP A 56 11.36 5.81 9.23
C ASP A 56 10.11 5.12 8.68
N ASN A 57 10.27 3.90 8.17
CA ASN A 57 9.17 3.20 7.50
C ASN A 57 8.21 2.56 8.51
N SER A 58 7.07 2.09 8.02
CA SER A 58 6.19 1.21 8.79
C SER A 58 5.64 0.17 7.83
N PHE A 59 5.52 -1.07 8.29
CA PHE A 59 5.21 -2.21 7.45
C PHE A 59 3.93 -2.87 7.92
N LEU A 60 3.05 -3.20 6.97
CA LEU A 60 1.95 -4.12 7.19
C LEU A 60 2.35 -5.46 6.57
N VAL A 61 2.56 -6.46 7.42
CA VAL A 61 3.04 -7.80 7.03
C VAL A 61 1.92 -8.79 7.28
N VAL A 62 1.46 -9.48 6.23
CA VAL A 62 0.27 -10.32 6.28
C VAL A 62 0.47 -11.59 5.48
N ASP A 63 0.08 -12.73 6.06
CA ASP A 63 -0.11 -13.98 5.33
C ASP A 63 -1.57 -14.48 5.52
N ASN A 64 -1.85 -15.73 5.17
CA ASN A 64 -3.19 -16.30 5.27
C ASN A 64 -3.62 -16.71 6.69
N GLU A 65 -2.72 -16.64 7.67
CA GLU A 65 -2.98 -17.04 9.06
C GLU A 65 -2.88 -15.84 10.03
N GLU A 66 -2.03 -14.85 9.75
CA GLU A 66 -1.77 -13.73 10.65
C GLU A 66 -1.42 -12.40 9.95
N ALA A 67 -1.64 -11.30 10.67
CA ALA A 67 -1.34 -9.94 10.23
C ALA A 67 -0.58 -9.17 11.32
N TRP A 68 0.38 -8.35 10.91
CA TRP A 68 1.28 -7.62 11.79
C TRP A 68 1.48 -6.18 11.32
N SER A 69 1.41 -5.24 12.25
CA SER A 69 1.86 -3.86 12.07
C SER A 69 3.24 -3.73 12.67
N VAL A 70 4.21 -3.29 11.88
CA VAL A 70 5.59 -3.05 12.32
C VAL A 70 5.87 -1.55 12.20
N GLU A 71 6.29 -0.96 13.31
CA GLU A 71 6.75 0.42 13.36
C GLU A 71 8.23 0.42 13.76
N THR A 72 9.02 1.21 13.04
CA THR A 72 10.47 1.13 13.10
C THR A 72 10.98 2.56 13.31
N CYS A 73 12.03 2.76 14.10
CA CYS A 73 12.69 4.05 14.31
C CYS A 73 14.20 3.87 14.35
N ASN A 74 14.95 4.44 13.40
CA ASN A 74 16.40 4.30 13.33
C ASN A 74 16.85 2.81 13.44
N HIS A 75 17.49 2.40 14.53
CA HIS A 75 17.95 1.02 14.80
C HIS A 75 17.02 0.21 15.74
N VAL A 76 15.81 0.69 16.02
CA VAL A 76 14.85 -0.01 16.88
C VAL A 76 13.50 -0.19 16.18
N TRP A 77 12.71 -1.16 16.65
CA TRP A 77 11.42 -1.51 16.09
C TRP A 77 10.50 -2.15 17.14
N VAL A 78 9.21 -2.07 16.87
CA VAL A 78 8.14 -2.80 17.56
C VAL A 78 7.19 -3.39 16.53
N ALA A 79 6.55 -4.51 16.87
CA ALA A 79 5.49 -5.08 16.06
C ALA A 79 4.31 -5.54 16.91
N LYS A 80 3.12 -5.21 16.42
CA LYS A 80 1.83 -5.59 16.99
C LYS A 80 1.13 -6.59 16.09
N GLN A 81 0.70 -7.70 16.68
CA GLN A 81 -0.13 -8.69 16.01
C GLN A 81 -1.58 -8.18 15.96
N ILE A 82 -2.17 -8.16 14.78
CA ILE A 82 -3.56 -7.80 14.55
C ILE A 82 -4.39 -9.07 14.67
N LYS A 83 -5.09 -9.24 15.80
CA LYS A 83 -5.79 -10.50 16.12
C LYS A 83 -7.20 -10.58 15.55
N GLU A 84 -7.88 -9.44 15.39
CA GLU A 84 -9.26 -9.38 14.96
C GLU A 84 -9.62 -8.02 14.35
N GLY A 85 -10.72 -8.00 13.60
CA GLY A 85 -11.31 -6.77 13.07
C GLY A 85 -10.50 -6.14 11.95
N TYR A 86 -10.29 -4.83 12.05
CA TYR A 86 -9.61 -4.00 11.07
C TYR A 86 -8.44 -3.25 11.71
N TYR A 87 -7.47 -2.86 10.87
CA TYR A 87 -6.34 -2.04 11.32
C TYR A 87 -6.04 -0.93 10.31
N SER A 88 -5.72 0.25 10.83
CA SER A 88 -5.37 1.42 10.02
C SER A 88 -4.01 1.95 10.45
N MET A 89 -3.18 2.23 9.45
CA MET A 89 -1.81 2.74 9.59
C MET A 89 -1.68 4.01 8.75
N SER A 90 -0.74 4.86 9.14
CA SER A 90 -0.42 6.10 8.43
C SER A 90 1.03 6.50 8.71
N ASN A 91 1.47 7.66 8.23
CA ASN A 91 2.83 8.19 8.45
C ASN A 91 2.99 8.79 9.87
N VAL A 92 2.50 8.10 10.88
CA VAL A 92 2.64 8.45 12.30
C VAL A 92 2.79 7.16 13.10
N TYR A 93 3.60 7.21 14.17
CA TYR A 93 3.64 6.11 15.13
C TYR A 93 2.29 5.97 15.83
N SER A 94 1.84 4.73 15.99
CA SER A 94 0.51 4.39 16.48
C SER A 94 0.49 3.15 17.37
N ILE A 95 1.58 2.39 17.41
CA ILE A 95 1.77 1.30 18.37
C ILE A 95 2.23 1.92 19.68
N GLU A 96 1.44 1.74 20.73
CA GLU A 96 1.72 2.31 22.05
C GLU A 96 2.56 1.33 22.86
N ASP A 97 1.97 0.66 23.85
CA ASP A 97 2.62 -0.31 24.71
C ASP A 97 2.10 -1.74 24.49
N ASP A 98 1.28 -1.97 23.46
CA ASP A 98 0.61 -3.24 23.17
C ASP A 98 1.26 -4.05 22.05
N TYR A 99 2.52 -3.77 21.76
CA TYR A 99 3.36 -4.57 20.87
C TYR A 99 3.64 -5.98 21.43
N ASN A 100 3.80 -6.94 20.52
CA ASN A 100 4.07 -8.35 20.83
C ASN A 100 5.52 -8.76 20.55
N LEU A 101 6.19 -8.08 19.62
CA LEU A 101 7.61 -8.23 19.32
C LEU A 101 8.28 -6.86 19.36
N GLN A 102 9.56 -6.82 19.69
CA GLN A 102 10.34 -5.59 19.81
C GLN A 102 11.83 -5.86 19.64
N SER A 103 12.61 -4.81 19.40
CA SER A 103 14.08 -4.91 19.47
C SER A 103 14.57 -5.24 20.87
N ASN A 104 15.64 -6.03 20.94
CA ASN A 104 16.29 -6.37 22.22
C ASN A 104 16.86 -5.14 22.95
N ASN A 105 17.24 -4.10 22.22
CA ASN A 105 17.84 -2.87 22.75
C ASN A 105 16.85 -1.69 22.83
N LEU A 106 15.53 -1.89 22.62
CA LEU A 106 14.54 -0.80 22.53
C LEU A 106 14.61 0.16 23.72
N GLU A 107 14.51 -0.39 24.93
CA GLU A 107 14.51 0.36 26.18
C GLU A 107 15.84 1.10 26.44
N LYS A 108 16.95 0.44 26.12
CA LYS A 108 18.30 1.01 26.25
C LYS A 108 18.45 2.20 25.31
N PHE A 109 18.08 2.04 24.04
CA PHE A 109 18.13 3.09 23.03
C PHE A 109 17.26 4.29 23.43
N ALA A 110 16.04 4.04 23.90
CA ALA A 110 15.13 5.11 24.35
C ALA A 110 15.69 5.88 25.55
N LYS A 111 16.29 5.20 26.54
CA LYS A 111 16.93 5.83 27.70
C LYS A 111 18.15 6.67 27.32
N GLU A 112 19.06 6.11 26.51
CA GLU A 112 20.28 6.80 26.08
C GLU A 112 20.00 8.07 25.27
N ASN A 113 18.87 8.11 24.56
CA ASN A 113 18.43 9.28 23.78
C ASN A 113 17.44 10.20 24.54
N ASN A 114 17.17 9.95 25.81
CA ASN A 114 16.20 10.70 26.63
C ASN A 114 14.76 10.70 26.08
N PHE A 115 14.36 9.63 25.39
CA PHE A 115 12.99 9.44 24.89
C PHE A 115 12.07 8.76 25.92
N TRP A 116 12.64 8.12 26.93
CA TRP A 116 11.90 7.41 27.97
C TRP A 116 12.63 7.46 29.31
N ASP A 117 11.89 7.67 30.40
CA ASP A 117 12.44 7.87 31.76
C ASP A 117 12.67 6.57 32.54
N GLY A 118 12.21 5.44 32.00
CA GLY A 118 12.41 4.12 32.58
C GLY A 118 11.42 3.70 33.67
N LYS A 119 10.39 4.49 33.97
CA LYS A 119 9.48 4.21 35.10
C LYS A 119 8.34 3.28 34.74
N ASP A 120 7.64 3.57 33.64
CA ASP A 120 6.48 2.82 33.15
C ASP A 120 6.82 2.04 31.88
N LYS A 121 5.99 1.09 31.48
CA LYS A 121 6.17 0.38 30.20
C LYS A 121 6.34 1.39 29.06
N LEU A 122 7.33 1.16 28.19
CA LEU A 122 7.63 2.08 27.10
C LEU A 122 6.43 2.13 26.14
N ASN A 123 5.88 3.34 25.95
CA ASN A 123 4.90 3.63 24.91
C ASN A 123 5.68 4.08 23.65
N PHE A 124 5.72 3.24 22.61
CA PHE A 124 6.57 3.46 21.44
C PHE A 124 6.15 4.72 20.67
N ALA A 125 4.87 4.85 20.37
CA ALA A 125 4.34 6.04 19.71
C ALA A 125 4.66 7.32 20.48
N GLN A 126 4.48 7.34 21.79
CA GLN A 126 4.75 8.52 22.62
C GLN A 126 6.25 8.82 22.76
N ALA A 127 7.11 7.80 22.86
CA ALA A 127 8.55 7.97 23.05
C ALA A 127 9.24 8.47 21.78
N PHE A 128 8.83 7.95 20.61
CA PHE A 128 9.50 8.23 19.34
C PHE A 128 8.76 9.24 18.44
N GLN A 129 7.55 9.68 18.81
CA GLN A 129 6.93 10.82 18.14
C GLN A 129 7.86 12.04 18.25
N GLY A 130 8.29 12.57 17.10
CA GLY A 130 8.95 13.86 17.06
C GLY A 130 8.01 15.00 17.49
N LYS A 131 8.43 16.25 17.27
CA LYS A 131 7.59 17.44 17.57
C LYS A 131 6.34 17.59 16.67
N SER A 132 6.11 16.66 15.75
CA SER A 132 4.94 16.67 14.87
C SER A 132 3.74 16.05 15.60
N PRO A 133 2.56 16.70 15.61
CA PRO A 133 1.43 16.23 16.39
C PRO A 133 0.94 14.83 15.96
N CYS A 134 0.61 14.03 16.97
CA CYS A 134 0.08 12.66 16.91
C CYS A 134 -1.29 12.52 16.18
N THR A 135 -1.83 13.60 15.61
CA THR A 135 -3.16 13.62 15.01
C THR A 135 -3.07 13.72 13.50
N ASP A 136 -2.75 12.60 12.87
CA ASP A 136 -2.94 12.49 11.43
C ASP A 136 -4.44 12.32 11.11
N ALA A 137 -5.02 13.34 10.47
CA ALA A 137 -6.42 13.33 10.05
C ALA A 137 -6.73 12.14 9.13
N ARG A 138 -5.75 11.70 8.34
CA ARG A 138 -5.86 10.52 7.47
C ARG A 138 -5.98 9.23 8.26
N LEU A 139 -5.17 9.04 9.31
CA LEU A 139 -5.30 7.90 10.21
C LEU A 139 -6.68 7.86 10.86
N LYS A 140 -7.15 9.01 11.40
CA LYS A 140 -8.48 9.12 12.03
C LYS A 140 -9.61 8.84 11.04
N GLY A 141 -9.55 9.43 9.84
CA GLY A 141 -10.52 9.22 8.78
C GLY A 141 -10.56 7.77 8.32
N GLY A 142 -9.40 7.15 8.09
CA GLY A 142 -9.31 5.74 7.71
C GLY A 142 -9.84 4.79 8.79
N ARG A 143 -9.55 5.03 10.07
CA ARG A 143 -10.13 4.24 11.17
C ARG A 143 -11.66 4.35 11.17
N LYS A 144 -12.20 5.56 11.08
CA LYS A 144 -13.65 5.80 11.05
C LYS A 144 -14.33 5.13 9.86
N LEU A 145 -13.72 5.18 8.67
CA LEU A 145 -14.28 4.53 7.49
C LEU A 145 -14.28 3.00 7.64
N LEU A 146 -13.17 2.41 8.09
CA LEU A 146 -13.06 0.97 8.33
C LEU A 146 -14.05 0.51 9.40
N GLU A 147 -14.17 1.23 10.51
CA GLU A 147 -15.14 0.95 11.57
C GLU A 147 -16.57 0.88 11.03
N ASN A 148 -16.97 1.89 10.26
CA ASN A 148 -18.31 1.97 9.71
C ASN A 148 -18.62 0.89 8.67
N LEU A 149 -17.65 0.57 7.79
CA LEU A 149 -17.82 -0.40 6.71
C LEU A 149 -17.73 -1.84 7.20
N THR A 150 -17.03 -2.10 8.30
CA THR A 150 -16.88 -3.46 8.87
C THR A 150 -17.92 -3.80 9.94
N LYS A 151 -18.70 -2.83 10.44
CA LYS A 151 -19.66 -3.01 11.55
C LYS A 151 -20.63 -4.19 11.40
N ASN A 152 -21.01 -4.53 10.17
CA ASN A 152 -21.98 -5.58 9.87
C ASN A 152 -21.31 -6.93 9.53
N GLY A 153 -19.98 -7.02 9.61
CA GLY A 153 -19.20 -8.21 9.22
C GLY A 153 -19.11 -8.46 7.71
N ASN A 154 -19.74 -7.62 6.88
CA ASN A 154 -19.66 -7.71 5.42
C ASN A 154 -18.71 -6.64 4.90
N PHE A 155 -17.48 -7.02 4.62
CA PHE A 155 -16.46 -6.14 4.05
C PHE A 155 -15.89 -6.77 2.79
N SER A 156 -15.93 -6.04 1.69
CA SER A 156 -15.53 -6.48 0.36
C SER A 156 -14.34 -5.68 -0.17
N VAL A 157 -13.77 -6.17 -1.27
CA VAL A 157 -12.76 -5.44 -2.06
C VAL A 157 -13.26 -4.06 -2.49
N PHE A 158 -14.56 -3.91 -2.79
CA PHE A 158 -15.15 -2.64 -3.20
C PHE A 158 -15.19 -1.63 -2.05
N ASP A 159 -15.43 -2.09 -0.83
CA ASP A 159 -15.39 -1.24 0.36
C ASP A 159 -13.98 -0.69 0.56
N MET A 160 -12.94 -1.53 0.44
CA MET A 160 -11.55 -1.07 0.50
C MET A 160 -11.20 -0.10 -0.63
N ILE A 161 -11.62 -0.37 -1.87
CA ILE A 161 -11.43 0.55 -3.01
C ILE A 161 -12.09 1.90 -2.74
N SER A 162 -13.30 1.90 -2.15
CA SER A 162 -14.01 3.13 -1.81
C SER A 162 -13.23 3.97 -0.78
N ILE A 163 -12.66 3.31 0.25
CA ILE A 163 -11.80 3.96 1.25
C ILE A 163 -10.57 4.58 0.58
N LEU A 164 -9.90 3.84 -0.31
CA LEU A 164 -8.69 4.32 -0.99
C LEU A 164 -8.96 5.50 -1.95
N ARG A 165 -10.20 5.64 -2.42
CA ARG A 165 -10.66 6.75 -3.27
C ARG A 165 -11.20 7.95 -2.47
N ASP A 166 -11.29 7.84 -1.15
CA ASP A 166 -11.90 8.87 -0.31
C ASP A 166 -10.97 10.08 -0.14
N GLU A 167 -11.36 11.22 -0.74
CA GLU A 167 -10.61 12.48 -0.68
C GLU A 167 -10.90 13.25 0.62
N GLU A 168 -12.10 13.10 1.20
CA GLU A 168 -12.54 13.85 2.38
C GLU A 168 -11.71 13.48 3.63
N SER A 169 -11.44 12.19 3.83
CA SER A 169 -10.54 11.71 4.88
C SER A 169 -9.06 12.05 4.64
N GLY A 170 -8.71 12.51 3.43
CA GLY A 170 -7.33 12.75 3.02
C GLY A 170 -6.53 11.47 2.73
N ILE A 171 -7.19 10.33 2.59
CA ILE A 171 -6.59 9.06 2.13
C ILE A 171 -6.19 9.21 0.65
N CYS A 172 -7.16 9.53 -0.20
CA CYS A 172 -6.88 9.91 -1.58
C CYS A 172 -6.35 11.36 -1.60
N ALA A 173 -5.03 11.52 -1.53
CA ALA A 173 -4.41 12.84 -1.62
C ALA A 173 -4.40 13.33 -3.07
N TYR A 174 -5.05 14.47 -3.29
CA TYR A 174 -5.02 15.21 -4.54
C TYR A 174 -4.20 16.48 -4.34
N ASP A 175 -3.28 16.73 -5.27
CA ASP A 175 -2.19 17.73 -5.28
C ASP A 175 -2.48 19.05 -4.52
N LYS A 176 -3.72 19.56 -4.66
CA LYS A 176 -4.18 20.82 -4.08
C LYS A 176 -4.21 20.87 -2.53
N THR A 177 -4.24 19.75 -1.82
CA THR A 177 -4.47 19.77 -0.35
C THR A 177 -3.20 19.75 0.49
N ARG A 178 -2.12 19.11 0.02
CA ARG A 178 -0.94 18.82 0.85
C ARG A 178 0.40 18.94 0.10
N GLY A 179 0.41 19.40 -1.15
CA GLY A 179 1.61 19.40 -2.00
C GLY A 179 2.13 17.99 -2.30
N VAL A 180 1.27 16.98 -2.09
CA VAL A 180 1.55 15.56 -2.34
C VAL A 180 0.35 14.95 -3.04
N ARG A 181 0.61 13.89 -3.80
CA ARG A 181 -0.40 13.18 -4.57
C ARG A 181 -0.28 11.69 -4.29
N THR A 182 -1.40 10.99 -4.14
CA THR A 182 -1.40 9.53 -4.14
C THR A 182 -0.91 9.05 -5.51
N THR A 183 0.25 8.39 -5.56
CA THR A 183 0.89 7.99 -6.82
C THR A 183 0.43 6.61 -7.31
N SER A 184 -0.06 5.77 -6.40
CA SER A 184 -0.71 4.50 -6.69
C SER A 184 -1.54 4.05 -5.49
N SER A 185 -2.41 3.06 -5.67
CA SER A 185 -3.14 2.39 -4.60
C SER A 185 -3.24 0.90 -4.88
N GLN A 186 -3.27 0.12 -3.81
CA GLN A 186 -3.29 -1.34 -3.88
C GLN A 186 -4.33 -1.92 -2.91
N VAL A 187 -5.06 -2.93 -3.37
CA VAL A 187 -5.86 -3.83 -2.54
C VAL A 187 -5.39 -5.25 -2.80
N SER A 188 -5.14 -6.03 -1.75
CA SER A 188 -4.71 -7.43 -1.88
C SER A 188 -5.73 -8.34 -1.20
N ILE A 189 -6.07 -9.43 -1.88
CA ILE A 189 -6.92 -10.48 -1.36
C ILE A 189 -6.06 -11.72 -1.26
N LEU A 190 -5.90 -12.24 -0.04
CA LEU A 190 -5.24 -13.52 0.21
C LEU A 190 -6.32 -14.59 0.32
N THR A 191 -6.14 -15.72 -0.36
CA THR A 191 -7.06 -16.85 -0.22
C THR A 191 -6.73 -17.63 1.04
N THR A 192 -7.76 -18.05 1.77
CA THR A 192 -7.64 -19.08 2.81
C THR A 192 -7.89 -20.48 2.26
N ASN A 193 -8.29 -20.59 0.99
CA ASN A 193 -8.52 -21.85 0.32
C ASN A 193 -7.19 -22.52 -0.06
N LYS A 194 -6.73 -23.45 0.77
CA LYS A 194 -5.49 -24.21 0.56
C LYS A 194 -5.51 -25.11 -0.68
N ASN A 195 -6.69 -25.33 -1.28
CA ASN A 195 -6.86 -26.11 -2.51
C ASN A 195 -6.93 -25.24 -3.78
N SER A 196 -6.87 -23.91 -3.65
CA SER A 196 -6.79 -23.03 -4.82
C SER A 196 -5.37 -22.97 -5.33
N SER A 197 -5.21 -23.03 -6.65
CA SER A 197 -3.96 -22.72 -7.35
C SER A 197 -3.56 -21.24 -7.25
N ILE A 198 -4.48 -20.35 -6.86
CA ILE A 198 -4.25 -18.91 -6.74
C ILE A 198 -4.24 -18.50 -5.28
N ASN A 199 -3.05 -18.25 -4.74
CA ASN A 199 -2.89 -17.90 -3.32
C ASN A 199 -3.31 -16.46 -3.00
N ALA A 200 -3.17 -15.55 -3.96
CA ALA A 200 -3.46 -14.14 -3.76
C ALA A 200 -3.76 -13.44 -5.08
N CYS A 201 -4.50 -12.34 -5.01
CA CYS A 201 -4.58 -11.35 -6.08
C CYS A 201 -4.36 -9.95 -5.54
N HIS A 202 -3.58 -9.15 -6.26
CA HIS A 202 -3.25 -7.78 -5.94
C HIS A 202 -3.85 -6.86 -7.01
N PHE A 203 -4.81 -6.04 -6.63
CA PHE A 203 -5.36 -5.01 -7.49
C PHE A 203 -4.57 -3.72 -7.31
N ILE A 204 -3.96 -3.20 -8.36
CA ILE A 204 -3.10 -2.02 -8.31
C ILE A 204 -3.55 -0.99 -9.35
N THR A 205 -3.58 0.29 -8.99
CA THR A 205 -3.93 1.35 -9.94
C THR A 205 -2.80 1.61 -10.94
N GLY A 206 -1.54 1.60 -10.50
CA GLY A 206 -0.39 1.82 -11.41
C GLY A 206 -0.37 3.21 -12.04
N THR A 207 -1.19 4.14 -11.53
CA THR A 207 -1.22 5.56 -11.87
C THR A 207 -1.61 6.38 -10.64
N PRO A 208 -1.24 7.67 -10.61
CA PRO A 208 -1.71 8.60 -9.59
C PRO A 208 -3.23 8.75 -9.58
N ASN A 209 -3.75 9.15 -8.41
CA ASN A 209 -5.16 9.36 -8.12
C ASN A 209 -6.03 8.09 -8.35
N PRO A 210 -6.27 7.26 -7.32
CA PRO A 210 -7.10 6.06 -7.46
C PRO A 210 -8.54 6.37 -7.85
N LYS A 211 -9.02 7.59 -7.59
CA LYS A 211 -10.32 8.05 -8.07
C LYS A 211 -10.32 8.25 -9.57
N GLN A 212 -9.20 8.24 -10.29
CA GLN A 212 -9.14 8.37 -11.75
C GLN A 212 -8.55 7.14 -12.44
N SER A 213 -8.47 6.00 -11.74
CA SER A 213 -7.79 4.81 -12.25
C SER A 213 -8.57 3.53 -11.99
N LEU A 214 -8.46 2.56 -12.89
CA LEU A 214 -8.92 1.19 -12.63
C LEU A 214 -7.97 0.48 -11.67
N PHE A 215 -8.53 -0.31 -10.77
CA PHE A 215 -7.82 -1.31 -9.97
C PHE A 215 -7.55 -2.56 -10.81
N LYS A 216 -6.32 -2.69 -11.30
CA LYS A 216 -5.91 -3.73 -12.26
C LYS A 216 -5.39 -4.97 -11.53
N PRO A 217 -5.89 -6.17 -11.82
CA PRO A 217 -5.50 -7.38 -11.12
C PRO A 217 -4.10 -7.86 -11.52
N ILE A 218 -3.32 -8.29 -10.53
CA ILE A 218 -2.07 -9.03 -10.66
C ILE A 218 -2.23 -10.31 -9.85
N ILE A 219 -1.91 -11.44 -10.46
CA ILE A 219 -1.73 -12.72 -9.79
C ILE A 219 -0.29 -13.14 -10.07
N PHE A 220 0.48 -13.40 -9.01
CA PHE A 220 1.86 -13.82 -9.20
C PHE A 220 1.92 -15.23 -9.77
N SER A 221 2.56 -15.35 -10.93
CA SER A 221 2.84 -16.60 -11.63
C SER A 221 4.27 -16.57 -12.16
N LYS A 222 4.74 -17.70 -12.68
CA LYS A 222 6.10 -17.82 -13.23
C LYS A 222 6.35 -16.88 -14.42
N ASN A 223 5.32 -16.55 -15.19
CA ASN A 223 5.43 -15.82 -16.46
C ASN A 223 4.66 -14.49 -16.46
N VAL A 224 4.35 -13.95 -15.28
CA VAL A 224 3.59 -12.69 -15.18
C VAL A 224 4.26 -11.58 -15.99
N THR A 225 3.46 -10.87 -16.79
CA THR A 225 3.89 -9.76 -17.63
C THR A 225 3.03 -8.53 -17.37
N LEU A 226 3.69 -7.42 -17.00
CA LEU A 226 3.03 -6.14 -16.75
C LEU A 226 2.87 -5.32 -18.05
N GLY A 227 3.56 -5.72 -19.12
CA GLY A 227 3.64 -4.97 -20.37
C GLY A 227 4.33 -3.60 -20.24
N PRO A 228 4.41 -2.83 -21.34
CA PRO A 228 5.18 -1.58 -21.38
C PRO A 228 4.41 -0.35 -20.89
N LEU A 229 3.09 -0.44 -20.71
CA LEU A 229 2.20 0.72 -20.52
C LEU A 229 2.38 1.44 -19.18
N THR A 230 2.97 0.77 -18.19
CA THR A 230 3.27 1.30 -16.86
C THR A 230 4.77 1.40 -16.59
N VAL A 231 5.60 1.24 -17.62
CA VAL A 231 7.05 1.42 -17.51
C VAL A 231 7.38 2.90 -17.75
N SER A 232 7.96 3.55 -16.73
CA SER A 232 8.43 4.92 -16.85
C SER A 232 9.45 5.06 -17.97
N THR A 233 9.33 6.10 -18.78
CA THR A 233 10.36 6.45 -19.75
C THR A 233 11.66 6.84 -19.03
N PRO A 234 12.84 6.44 -19.55
CA PRO A 234 14.11 6.92 -19.05
C PRO A 234 14.14 8.46 -18.97
N GLU A 235 14.79 8.98 -17.94
CA GLU A 235 14.89 10.43 -17.69
C GLU A 235 15.56 11.17 -18.86
N GLU A 236 16.51 10.50 -19.51
CA GLU A 236 17.22 10.94 -20.72
C GLU A 236 16.29 11.24 -21.90
N ILE A 237 15.08 10.65 -21.90
CA ILE A 237 14.08 10.81 -22.97
C ILE A 237 13.00 11.81 -22.57
N ILE A 238 12.47 11.70 -21.35
CA ILE A 238 11.45 12.63 -20.81
C ILE A 238 11.77 12.89 -19.34
N ALA A 239 12.07 14.14 -18.99
CA ALA A 239 12.40 14.55 -17.61
C ALA A 239 11.30 14.19 -16.59
N GLN A 240 10.04 14.18 -17.04
CA GLN A 240 8.87 13.84 -16.21
C GLN A 240 8.66 12.33 -16.03
N ARG A 241 9.43 11.48 -16.73
CA ARG A 241 9.40 10.00 -16.63
C ARG A 241 8.01 9.36 -16.69
N THR A 242 7.09 10.03 -17.40
CA THR A 242 5.66 9.68 -17.44
C THR A 242 5.46 8.47 -18.34
N HIS A 243 4.89 7.39 -17.80
CA HIS A 243 4.59 6.18 -18.56
C HIS A 243 3.33 6.34 -19.43
N PRO A 244 3.14 5.53 -20.50
CA PRO A 244 2.06 5.71 -21.48
C PRO A 244 0.63 5.77 -20.91
N LEU A 245 0.33 4.92 -19.92
CA LEU A 245 -0.98 4.94 -19.25
C LEU A 245 -1.21 6.28 -18.55
N TYR A 246 -0.29 6.74 -17.70
CA TYR A 246 -0.46 8.01 -16.99
C TYR A 246 -0.49 9.22 -17.92
N ALA A 247 0.30 9.22 -19.01
CA ALA A 247 0.22 10.23 -20.06
C ALA A 247 -1.17 10.32 -20.70
N THR A 248 -1.91 9.21 -20.75
CA THR A 248 -3.29 9.19 -21.25
C THR A 248 -4.24 9.85 -20.24
N HIS A 249 -4.09 9.59 -18.95
CA HIS A 249 -4.91 10.22 -17.89
C HIS A 249 -4.79 11.75 -17.91
N GLN A 250 -3.59 12.26 -18.22
CA GLN A 250 -3.34 13.71 -18.28
C GLN A 250 -4.08 14.43 -19.41
N LYS A 251 -4.55 13.71 -20.44
CA LYS A 251 -5.27 14.28 -21.59
C LYS A 251 -6.78 14.26 -21.43
N VAL A 252 -7.29 13.52 -20.44
CA VAL A 252 -8.72 13.33 -20.21
C VAL A 252 -9.33 14.53 -19.50
N ASN A 253 -10.47 15.00 -20.02
CA ASN A 253 -11.29 15.96 -19.30
C ASN A 253 -12.17 15.24 -18.27
N TRP A 254 -11.66 15.10 -17.05
CA TRP A 254 -12.33 14.39 -15.96
C TRP A 254 -13.65 15.01 -15.49
N GLU A 255 -13.92 16.29 -15.79
CA GLU A 255 -15.21 16.92 -15.49
C GLU A 255 -16.32 16.42 -16.42
N LYS A 256 -15.97 15.97 -17.62
CA LYS A 256 -16.89 15.47 -18.65
C LYS A 256 -16.84 13.96 -18.84
N PHE A 257 -15.98 13.28 -18.09
CA PHE A 257 -15.75 11.84 -18.24
C PHE A 257 -16.93 11.04 -17.68
N ASP A 258 -17.53 10.16 -18.48
CA ASP A 258 -18.57 9.24 -17.99
C ASP A 258 -17.93 8.14 -17.14
N ARG A 259 -18.01 8.34 -15.83
CA ARG A 259 -17.46 7.40 -14.86
C ARG A 259 -18.29 6.12 -14.73
N LYS A 260 -19.58 6.13 -15.07
CA LYS A 260 -20.44 4.97 -14.81
C LYS A 260 -20.01 3.75 -15.62
N HIS A 261 -19.68 3.94 -16.89
CA HIS A 261 -19.20 2.86 -17.74
C HIS A 261 -17.86 2.29 -17.24
N PHE A 262 -16.96 3.18 -16.80
CA PHE A 262 -15.65 2.83 -16.27
C PHE A 262 -15.74 2.03 -14.96
N ASP A 263 -16.62 2.44 -14.04
CA ASP A 263 -16.90 1.71 -12.79
C ASP A 263 -17.53 0.34 -13.05
N ASN A 264 -18.41 0.21 -14.06
CA ASN A 264 -19.00 -1.08 -14.42
C ASN A 264 -17.94 -2.07 -14.93
N ILE A 265 -17.02 -1.61 -15.77
CA ILE A 265 -15.91 -2.45 -16.27
C ILE A 265 -15.00 -2.88 -15.12
N GLU A 266 -14.68 -1.97 -14.20
CA GLU A 266 -13.92 -2.29 -12.99
C GLU A 266 -14.64 -3.35 -12.15
N HIS A 267 -15.94 -3.15 -11.93
CA HIS A 267 -16.77 -4.03 -11.12
C HIS A 267 -16.81 -5.45 -11.70
N GLU A 268 -17.10 -5.60 -13.00
CA GLU A 268 -17.13 -6.92 -13.64
C GLU A 268 -15.76 -7.60 -13.64
N GLY A 269 -14.70 -6.84 -13.92
CA GLY A 269 -13.32 -7.35 -13.87
C GLY A 269 -12.94 -7.88 -12.48
N ILE A 270 -13.23 -7.11 -11.43
CA ILE A 270 -12.98 -7.51 -10.04
C ILE A 270 -13.83 -8.72 -9.66
N MET A 271 -15.14 -8.73 -9.99
CA MET A 271 -16.03 -9.84 -9.66
C MET A 271 -15.59 -11.15 -10.31
N LYS A 272 -15.13 -11.10 -11.57
CA LYS A 272 -14.57 -12.26 -12.27
C LYS A 272 -13.36 -12.83 -11.53
N ILE A 273 -12.45 -11.98 -11.07
CA ILE A 273 -11.26 -12.42 -10.31
C ILE A 273 -11.64 -12.95 -8.93
N VAL A 274 -12.53 -12.27 -8.20
CA VAL A 274 -13.01 -12.73 -6.88
C VAL A 274 -13.72 -14.10 -7.00
N SER A 275 -14.47 -14.33 -8.08
CA SER A 275 -15.07 -15.63 -8.36
C SER A 275 -14.01 -16.70 -8.59
N LYS A 276 -12.96 -16.39 -9.35
CA LYS A 276 -11.84 -17.32 -9.59
C LYS A 276 -11.10 -17.68 -8.30
N LEU A 277 -10.84 -16.71 -7.42
CA LEU A 277 -10.18 -16.94 -6.11
C LEU A 277 -10.98 -17.89 -5.20
N LYS A 278 -12.31 -17.92 -5.35
CA LYS A 278 -13.20 -18.82 -4.60
C LYS A 278 -13.34 -20.20 -5.24
N SER A 279 -12.99 -20.34 -6.52
CA SER A 279 -13.09 -21.61 -7.25
C SER A 279 -12.05 -22.61 -6.77
N THR A 280 -12.42 -23.90 -6.81
CA THR A 280 -11.51 -25.04 -6.63
C THR A 280 -11.12 -25.71 -7.95
N ASP A 281 -11.67 -25.23 -9.08
CA ASP A 281 -11.38 -25.78 -10.39
C ASP A 281 -10.17 -25.07 -11.03
N ASP A 282 -9.07 -25.81 -11.14
CA ASP A 282 -7.82 -25.35 -11.77
C ASP A 282 -7.91 -25.20 -13.31
N LYS A 283 -9.06 -25.53 -13.90
CA LYS A 283 -9.26 -25.52 -15.36
C LYS A 283 -9.43 -24.12 -15.96
N ASP A 284 -9.62 -23.09 -15.14
CA ASP A 284 -9.87 -21.69 -15.56
C ASP A 284 -8.64 -20.76 -15.39
N ILE A 285 -7.44 -21.32 -15.26
CA ILE A 285 -6.16 -20.59 -15.06
C ILE A 285 -5.56 -20.09 -16.39
N ASP A 286 -6.24 -20.30 -17.52
CA ASP A 286 -5.75 -19.79 -18.79
C ASP A 286 -5.71 -18.25 -18.77
N ASN A 287 -4.53 -17.71 -19.14
CA ASN A 287 -4.24 -16.29 -19.32
C ASN A 287 -4.26 -15.41 -18.05
N LEU A 288 -3.73 -15.90 -16.91
CA LEU A 288 -3.49 -15.04 -15.73
C LEU A 288 -2.25 -14.14 -15.88
N ASP A 289 -1.33 -14.51 -16.76
CA ASP A 289 -0.01 -13.89 -16.89
C ASP A 289 -0.09 -12.43 -17.38
N THR A 290 -1.09 -12.07 -18.18
CA THR A 290 -1.24 -10.75 -18.81
C THR A 290 -2.30 -9.88 -18.16
N LEU A 291 -2.96 -10.32 -17.07
CA LEU A 291 -4.13 -9.65 -16.48
C LEU A 291 -3.96 -8.15 -16.28
N PHE A 292 -2.82 -7.75 -15.72
CA PHE A 292 -2.51 -6.35 -15.49
C PHE A 292 -2.32 -5.58 -16.78
N HIS A 293 -1.58 -6.15 -17.73
CA HIS A 293 -1.35 -5.54 -19.04
C HIS A 293 -2.66 -5.35 -19.82
N ASP A 294 -3.53 -6.35 -19.82
CA ASP A 294 -4.81 -6.34 -20.52
C ASP A 294 -5.75 -5.28 -19.90
N ALA A 295 -5.79 -5.20 -18.57
CA ALA A 295 -6.55 -4.17 -17.85
C ALA A 295 -5.99 -2.75 -18.08
N ALA A 296 -4.66 -2.59 -18.11
CA ALA A 296 -4.03 -1.31 -18.45
C ALA A 296 -4.31 -0.88 -19.90
N SER A 297 -4.31 -1.83 -20.84
CA SER A 297 -4.64 -1.58 -22.24
C SER A 297 -6.11 -1.16 -22.39
N THR A 298 -7.02 -1.88 -21.73
CA THR A 298 -8.46 -1.57 -21.67
C THR A 298 -8.68 -0.16 -21.13
N GLU A 299 -7.98 0.22 -20.05
CA GLU A 299 -8.09 1.57 -19.50
C GLU A 299 -7.67 2.65 -20.49
N ILE A 300 -6.54 2.47 -21.18
CA ILE A 300 -6.11 3.43 -22.21
C ILE A 300 -7.18 3.60 -23.29
N GLU A 301 -7.81 2.51 -23.74
CA GLU A 301 -8.86 2.57 -24.76
C GLU A 301 -10.08 3.37 -24.29
N LEU A 302 -10.53 3.13 -23.05
CA LEU A 302 -11.66 3.86 -22.44
C LEU A 302 -11.36 5.35 -22.30
N LEU A 303 -10.13 5.70 -21.91
CA LEU A 303 -9.71 7.08 -21.72
C LEU A 303 -9.53 7.82 -23.04
N ARG A 304 -9.02 7.16 -24.10
CA ARG A 304 -8.80 7.79 -25.41
C ARG A 304 -10.08 8.33 -26.03
N GLY A 305 -11.21 7.65 -25.83
CA GLY A 305 -12.53 8.11 -26.28
C GLY A 305 -12.98 9.45 -25.69
N HIS A 306 -12.28 9.97 -24.68
CA HIS A 306 -12.63 11.17 -23.91
C HIS A 306 -11.47 12.18 -23.83
N SER A 307 -10.53 12.11 -24.77
CA SER A 307 -9.40 13.03 -24.83
C SER A 307 -9.88 14.44 -25.20
N SER A 308 -9.31 15.45 -24.54
CA SER A 308 -9.52 16.85 -24.91
C SER A 308 -9.00 17.09 -26.34
N SER A 309 -9.87 17.53 -27.25
CA SER A 309 -9.51 17.98 -28.60
C SER A 309 -8.65 19.24 -28.57
#